data_AF-A0A1F7IY47-F1
#
_entry.id   AF-A0A1F7IY47-F1
#
_cell.length_a   1.000
_cell.length_b   1.000
_cell.length_c   1.000
_cell.angle_alpha   90.00
_cell.angle_beta   90.00
_cell.angle_gamma   90.00
#
_symmetry.space_group_name_H-M   'P 1'
#
loop_
_entity.id
_entity.type
_entity.pdbx_description
1 polymer ?
#
loop_
_entity_poly.entity_id
_entity_poly.type
_entity_poly.pdbx_seq_one_letter_code
_entity_poly.pdbx_strand_id
1 'polypeptide(L)' 'MKSVWDYNENELKKSEKGRIFLLERQINYGPEKGKKIKLAEVKKYWNKLHLFPNRKKLMELFI' A
#
# COMPACT_ATOMS: atom_id res chain seq x y z
N MET A 1 -10.15 16.59 -11.78
CA MET A 1 -9.02 17.55 -11.74
C MET A 1 -7.87 16.82 -11.07
N LYS A 2 -6.79 16.52 -11.78
CA LYS A 2 -5.62 15.84 -11.20
C LYS A 2 -4.88 16.88 -10.35
N SER A 3 -4.78 16.67 -9.04
CA SER A 3 -4.01 17.53 -8.17
C SER A 3 -2.51 17.37 -8.48
N VAL A 4 -1.68 18.39 -8.23
CA VAL A 4 -0.21 18.30 -8.38
C VAL A 4 0.38 17.16 -7.51
N TRP A 5 -0.38 16.68 -6.52
CA TRP A 5 -0.04 15.62 -5.58
C TRP A 5 -0.54 14.23 -6.01
N ASP A 6 -1.33 14.13 -7.08
CA ASP A 6 -1.84 12.86 -7.58
C ASP A 6 -0.74 12.15 -8.39
N TYR A 7 -0.04 11.24 -7.72
CA TYR A 7 0.94 10.39 -8.37
C TYR A 7 0.31 9.53 -9.46
N ASN A 8 1.06 9.32 -10.55
CA ASN A 8 0.61 8.43 -11.62
C ASN A 8 0.76 6.96 -11.19
N GLU A 9 -0.34 6.37 -10.72
CA GLU A 9 -0.38 4.97 -10.26
C GLU A 9 0.17 4.00 -11.33
N ASN A 10 -0.10 4.25 -12.61
CA ASN A 10 0.33 3.37 -13.70
C ASN A 10 1.85 3.41 -13.90
N GLU A 11 2.49 4.57 -13.69
CA GLU A 11 3.95 4.68 -13.73
C GLU A 11 4.60 4.03 -12.50
N LEU A 12 4.03 4.26 -11.31
CA LEU A 12 4.55 3.67 -10.07
C LEU A 12 4.50 2.14 -10.09
N LYS A 13 3.45 1.55 -10.69
CA LYS A 13 3.29 0.09 -10.81
C LYS A 13 4.39 -0.59 -11.61
N LYS A 14 5.11 0.14 -12.48
CA LYS A 14 6.19 -0.43 -13.30
C LYS A 14 7.38 -0.89 -12.47
N SER A 15 7.65 -0.21 -11.35
CA SER A 15 8.78 -0.53 -10.46
C SER A 15 8.32 -1.33 -9.23
N GLU A 16 9.22 -2.10 -8.62
CA GLU A 16 8.94 -2.74 -7.32
C GLU A 16 8.73 -1.68 -6.23
N LYS A 17 9.62 -0.67 -6.17
CA LYS A 17 9.55 0.41 -5.18
C LYS A 17 8.22 1.17 -5.24
N GLY A 18 7.73 1.47 -6.44
CA GLY A 18 6.43 2.13 -6.60
C GLY A 18 5.25 1.24 -6.20
N ARG A 19 5.32 -0.08 -6.44
CA ARG A 19 4.31 -1.04 -5.94
C ARG A 19 4.29 -1.10 -4.42
N ILE A 20 5.46 -1.14 -3.78
CA ILE A 20 5.58 -1.09 -2.31
C ILE A 20 4.98 0.21 -1.77
N PHE A 21 5.32 1.35 -2.38
CA PHE A 21 4.80 2.66 -1.98
C PHE A 21 3.26 2.74 -2.08
N LEU A 22 2.68 2.23 -3.17
CA LEU A 22 1.23 2.19 -3.33
C LEU A 22 0.56 1.28 -2.29
N LEU A 23 1.16 0.12 -2.00
CA LEU A 23 0.65 -0.81 -1.00
C LEU A 23 0.70 -0.20 0.41
N GLU A 24 1.79 0.47 0.76
CA GLU A 24 1.95 1.21 2.02
C GLU A 24 0.85 2.28 2.17
N ARG A 25 0.62 3.07 1.11
CA ARG A 25 -0.44 4.09 1.09
C ARG A 25 -1.83 3.48 1.33
N GLN A 26 -2.13 2.36 0.67
CA GLN A 26 -3.41 1.66 0.86
C GLN A 26 -3.61 1.15 2.29
N ILE A 27 -2.56 0.63 2.94
CA ILE A 27 -2.67 0.13 4.31
C ILE A 27 -2.78 1.29 5.31
N ASN A 28 -2.00 2.37 5.11
CA ASN A 28 -1.94 3.49 6.05
C ASN A 28 -3.21 4.36 5.99
N TYR A 29 -3.67 4.67 4.78
CA TYR A 29 -4.77 5.62 4.55
C TYR A 29 -6.09 4.95 4.14
N GLY A 30 -6.06 3.64 3.92
CA GLY A 30 -7.20 2.87 3.42
C GLY A 30 -7.12 2.66 1.90
N PRO A 31 -7.65 1.53 1.39
CA PRO A 31 -7.75 1.30 -0.03
C PRO A 31 -8.79 2.23 -0.65
N GLU A 32 -8.68 2.45 -1.96
CA GLU A 32 -9.75 3.13 -2.69
C GLU A 32 -11.07 2.36 -2.58
N LYS A 33 -12.19 3.09 -2.72
CA LYS A 33 -13.54 2.54 -2.61
C LYS A 33 -13.71 1.31 -3.51
N GLY A 34 -14.10 0.18 -2.92
CA GLY A 34 -14.34 -1.08 -3.63
C GLY A 34 -13.08 -1.89 -3.95
N LYS A 35 -11.87 -1.38 -3.69
CA LYS A 35 -10.63 -2.15 -3.83
C LYS A 35 -10.32 -2.90 -2.54
N LYS A 36 -9.84 -4.15 -2.67
CA LYS A 36 -9.32 -4.95 -1.57
C LYS A 36 -7.80 -5.05 -1.67
N ILE A 37 -7.14 -5.06 -0.51
CA ILE A 37 -5.69 -5.28 -0.42
C ILE A 37 -5.44 -6.79 -0.54
N LYS A 38 -4.52 -7.19 -1.41
CA LYS A 38 -4.17 -8.60 -1.62
C LYS A 38 -3.20 -9.07 -0.53
N LEU A 39 -3.60 -10.06 0.28
CA LEU A 39 -2.78 -10.60 1.37
C LEU A 39 -1.41 -11.11 0.89
N ALA A 40 -1.34 -11.73 -0.30
CA ALA A 40 -0.09 -12.23 -0.87
C ALA A 40 0.94 -11.11 -1.10
N GLU A 41 0.51 -9.93 -1.55
CA GLU A 41 1.39 -8.77 -1.75
C GLU A 41 1.86 -8.19 -0.40
N VAL A 42 0.98 -8.17 0.60
CA VAL A 42 1.34 -7.76 1.97
C VAL A 42 2.41 -8.68 2.55
N LYS A 43 2.22 -10.01 2.47
CA LYS A 43 3.21 -11.00 2.92
C LYS A 43 4.54 -10.85 2.20
N LYS A 44 4.50 -10.69 0.87
CA LYS A 44 5.69 -10.54 0.03
C LYS A 44 6.55 -9.34 0.42
N TYR A 45 5.93 -8.20 0.73
CA TYR A 45 6.64 -6.95 1.01
C TYR A 45 6.65 -6.55 2.49
N TRP A 46 6.18 -7.41 3.40
CA TRP A 46 5.96 -7.08 4.81
C TRP A 46 7.15 -6.37 5.47
N ASN A 47 8.36 -6.90 5.27
CA ASN A 47 9.60 -6.37 5.84
C ASN A 47 10.08 -5.05 5.18
N LYS A 48 9.46 -4.63 4.08
CA LYS A 48 9.78 -3.40 3.34
C LYS A 48 8.77 -2.27 3.54
N LEU A 49 7.63 -2.54 4.21
CA LEU A 49 6.54 -1.57 4.37
C LEU A 49 6.78 -0.65 5.57
N HIS A 50 6.65 0.66 5.38
CA HIS A 50 6.65 1.64 6.48
C HIS A 50 5.21 1.96 6.89
N LEU A 51 4.67 1.11 7.77
CA LEU A 51 3.30 1.23 8.23
C LEU A 51 3.20 2.06 9.51
N PHE A 52 2.10 2.80 9.68
CA PHE A 52 1.78 3.43 10.95
C PHE A 52 1.67 2.35 12.05
N PRO A 53 2.17 2.60 13.28
CA PRO A 53 2.26 1.57 14.32
C PRO A 53 0.95 0.80 14.57
N ASN A 54 -0.18 1.51 14.59
CA ASN A 54 -1.50 0.89 14.80
C ASN A 54 -1.94 0.05 13.61
N ARG A 55 -1.63 0.47 12.38
CA ARG A 55 -1.92 -0.28 11.15
C ARG A 55 -1.07 -1.53 11.07
N LYS A 56 0.21 -1.43 11.45
CA LYS A 56 1.12 -2.57 11.52
C LYS A 56 0.60 -3.63 12.49
N LYS A 57 0.33 -3.25 13.75
CA LYS A 57 -0.21 -4.15 14.78
C LYS A 57 -1.52 -4.82 14.33
N LEU A 58 -2.42 -4.08 13.70
CA LEU A 58 -3.65 -4.65 13.17
C LEU A 58 -3.38 -5.71 12.11
N MET A 59 -2.48 -5.42 11.16
CA MET A 59 -2.13 -6.37 10.09
C MET A 59 -1.43 -7.62 10.63
N GLU A 60 -0.61 -7.51 11.69
CA GLU A 60 0.03 -8.67 12.35
C GLU A 60 -0.97 -9.71 12.87
N LEU A 61 -2.23 -9.32 13.13
CA LEU A 61 -3.28 -10.26 13.54
C LEU A 61 -3.86 -11.07 12.37
N PHE A 62 -3.63 -10.65 11.12
CA PHE A 62 -4.23 -11.24 9.92
C PHE A 62 -3.23 -11.95 8.99
N ILE A 63 -1.92 -11.83 9.27
CA ILE A 63 -0.84 -12.33 8.42
C ILE A 63 -0.27 -13.62 8.99
#